data_AF-A0A935QUH7-F1
#
_entry.id   AF-A0A935QUH7-F1
#
_cell.length_a   1.000
_cell.length_b   1.000
_cell.length_c   1.000
_cell.angle_alpha   90.00
_cell.angle_beta   90.00
_cell.angle_gamma   90.00
#
_symmetry.space_group_name_H-M   'P 1'
#
loop_
_entity.id
_entity.type
_entity.pdbx_description
1 polymer ?
#
loop_
_entity_poly.entity_id
_entity_poly.type
_entity_poly.pdbx_seq_one_letter_code
_entity_poly.pdbx_strand_id
1 'polypeptide(L)'
;MVSPRSLFSRLRARLQPKVGERRLPQHEDALEDWAAQGEGTFQFISAAVVGAWEVGLAELAREARSVKPPAEAAAFVERCSDALVPTLTPVQGAGKRLEKAMASGLTSQTGRLLDVVAPAVATLLGLGAEVEAGWRATADYIAPLFPNTPEAQAALRRLREEGAHNLARAFDEPAAQLKARYGALAEANDLSRALGDPLEAYRVSVTLALELTLSAQREALSVALRGR
;
A
#
# COMPACT_ATOMS: atom_id res chain seq x y z
N MET A 1 7.43 10.84 -35.27
CA MET A 1 7.86 9.59 -35.93
C MET A 1 7.47 8.41 -35.04
N VAL A 2 6.66 7.47 -35.54
CA VAL A 2 6.29 6.25 -34.80
C VAL A 2 7.44 5.25 -34.92
N SER A 3 8.02 4.80 -33.80
CA SER A 3 9.18 3.91 -33.86
C SER A 3 8.78 2.52 -34.40
N PRO A 4 9.62 1.86 -35.23
CA PRO A 4 9.36 0.52 -35.76
C PRO A 4 9.06 -0.52 -34.67
N ARG A 5 9.69 -0.40 -33.49
CA ARG A 5 9.40 -1.25 -32.32
C ARG A 5 7.95 -1.11 -31.83
N SER A 6 7.38 0.11 -31.88
CA SER A 6 5.99 0.35 -31.48
C SER A 6 4.96 -0.12 -32.52
N LEU A 7 5.38 -0.27 -33.78
CA LEU A 7 4.56 -0.83 -34.86
C LEU A 7 4.56 -2.36 -34.78
N PHE A 8 5.72 -2.98 -34.58
CA PHE A 8 5.83 -4.42 -34.37
C PHE A 8 5.15 -4.90 -33.10
N SER A 9 5.21 -4.15 -31.99
CA SER A 9 4.45 -4.51 -30.77
C SER A 9 2.94 -4.45 -30.99
N ARG A 10 2.45 -3.42 -31.70
CA ARG A 10 1.03 -3.28 -32.06
C ARG A 10 0.56 -4.36 -33.04
N LEU A 11 1.39 -4.75 -33.99
CA LEU A 11 1.09 -5.82 -34.95
C LEU A 11 1.09 -7.18 -34.25
N ARG A 12 2.05 -7.43 -33.36
CA ARG A 12 2.11 -8.66 -32.55
C ARG A 12 0.92 -8.76 -31.58
N ALA A 13 0.54 -7.65 -30.94
CA ALA A 13 -0.65 -7.58 -30.09
C ALA A 13 -1.96 -7.79 -30.86
N ARG A 14 -2.01 -7.49 -32.17
CA ARG A 14 -3.15 -7.82 -33.03
C ARG A 14 -3.20 -9.28 -33.48
N LEU A 15 -2.08 -9.99 -33.42
CA LEU A 15 -1.96 -11.37 -33.90
C LEU A 15 -2.11 -12.42 -32.79
N GLN A 16 -2.07 -12.03 -31.52
CA GLN A 16 -2.27 -12.96 -30.41
C GLN A 16 -3.78 -13.16 -30.15
N PRO A 17 -4.22 -14.41 -29.91
CA PRO A 17 -5.59 -14.67 -29.51
C PRO A 17 -5.86 -14.08 -28.13
N LYS A 18 -7.04 -13.49 -27.96
CA LYS A 18 -7.50 -13.00 -26.65
C LYS A 18 -7.73 -14.18 -25.70
N VAL A 19 -7.55 -13.92 -24.41
CA VAL A 19 -7.78 -14.86 -23.31
C VAL A 19 -9.26 -15.26 -23.21
N GLY A 20 -10.18 -14.35 -23.56
CA GLY A 20 -11.63 -14.58 -23.48
C GLY A 20 -12.15 -14.54 -22.03
N GLU A 21 -13.47 -14.64 -21.84
CA GLU A 21 -14.10 -14.50 -20.51
C GLU A 21 -14.05 -15.79 -19.66
N ARG A 22 -13.87 -16.94 -20.32
CA ARG A 22 -13.94 -18.26 -19.70
C ARG A 22 -12.57 -18.74 -19.25
N ARG A 23 -12.50 -19.35 -18.07
CA ARG A 23 -11.36 -20.12 -17.57
C ARG A 23 -11.18 -21.38 -18.43
N LEU A 24 -9.97 -21.60 -18.92
CA LEU A 24 -9.57 -22.74 -19.75
C LEU A 24 -8.39 -23.45 -19.10
N PRO A 25 -8.17 -24.75 -19.36
CA PRO A 25 -7.04 -25.49 -18.78
C PRO A 25 -5.66 -24.86 -19.03
N GLN A 26 -5.49 -24.15 -20.14
CA GLN A 26 -4.26 -23.43 -20.47
C GLN A 26 -4.01 -22.18 -19.59
N HIS A 27 -4.95 -21.79 -18.73
CA HIS A 27 -4.84 -20.65 -17.83
C HIS A 27 -4.29 -21.03 -16.46
N GLU A 28 -4.25 -22.34 -16.12
CA GLU A 28 -3.96 -22.81 -14.76
C GLU A 28 -2.58 -22.36 -14.26
N ASP A 29 -1.51 -22.54 -15.05
CA ASP A 29 -0.15 -22.12 -14.65
C ASP A 29 -0.10 -20.63 -14.31
N ALA A 30 -0.70 -19.78 -15.14
CA ALA A 30 -0.72 -18.32 -14.91
C ALA A 30 -1.52 -17.92 -13.66
N LEU A 31 -2.55 -18.70 -13.33
CA LEU A 31 -3.40 -18.49 -12.16
C LEU A 31 -2.70 -18.96 -10.88
N GLU A 32 -1.97 -20.09 -10.93
CA GLU A 32 -1.16 -20.58 -9.82
C GLU A 32 0.00 -19.62 -9.50
N ASP A 33 0.73 -19.18 -10.52
CA ASP A 33 1.80 -18.17 -10.39
C ASP A 33 1.28 -16.85 -9.81
N TRP A 34 0.07 -16.45 -10.20
CA TRP A 34 -0.58 -15.27 -9.63
C TRP A 34 -0.88 -15.48 -8.14
N ALA A 35 -1.49 -16.60 -7.75
CA ALA A 35 -1.84 -16.86 -6.35
C ALA A 35 -0.62 -16.91 -5.42
N ALA A 36 0.52 -17.39 -5.92
CA ALA A 36 1.78 -17.43 -5.17
C ALA A 36 2.32 -16.02 -4.81
N GLN A 37 1.86 -14.94 -5.46
CA GLN A 37 2.33 -13.57 -5.23
C GLN A 37 1.65 -12.87 -4.04
N GLY A 38 0.59 -13.46 -3.47
CA GLY A 38 -0.27 -12.82 -2.49
C GLY A 38 0.47 -12.33 -1.24
N GLU A 39 1.25 -13.20 -0.60
CA GLU A 39 1.99 -12.82 0.61
C GLU A 39 3.14 -11.84 0.31
N GLY A 40 3.91 -12.11 -0.75
CA GLY A 40 5.07 -11.30 -1.14
C GLY A 40 4.73 -9.84 -1.45
N THR A 41 3.51 -9.56 -1.93
CA THR A 41 3.03 -8.21 -2.19
C THR A 41 3.07 -7.33 -0.92
N PHE A 42 2.57 -7.85 0.20
CA PHE A 42 2.47 -7.09 1.45
C PHE A 42 3.74 -7.15 2.30
N GLN A 43 4.61 -8.15 2.12
CA GLN A 43 5.95 -8.13 2.69
C GLN A 43 6.73 -6.91 2.18
N PHE A 44 6.66 -6.63 0.87
CA PHE A 44 7.30 -5.47 0.26
C PHE A 44 6.71 -4.14 0.76
N ILE A 45 5.37 -4.02 0.76
CA ILE A 45 4.69 -2.81 1.26
C ILE A 45 5.03 -2.55 2.73
N SER A 46 5.02 -3.59 3.57
CA SER A 46 5.38 -3.47 5.00
C SER A 46 6.82 -3.00 5.18
N ALA A 47 7.76 -3.56 4.42
CA ALA A 47 9.16 -3.14 4.47
C ALA A 47 9.35 -1.68 4.05
N ALA A 48 8.61 -1.21 3.05
CA ALA A 48 8.64 0.18 2.62
C ALA A 48 8.10 1.14 3.69
N VAL A 49 6.99 0.78 4.35
CA VAL A 49 6.41 1.59 5.45
C VAL A 49 7.39 1.71 6.61
N VAL A 50 7.97 0.59 7.03
CA VAL A 50 8.99 0.58 8.11
C VAL A 50 10.19 1.41 7.68
N GLY A 51 10.73 1.19 6.48
CA GLY A 51 11.90 1.92 5.98
C GLY A 51 11.68 3.44 5.94
N ALA A 52 10.54 3.89 5.40
CA ALA A 52 10.19 5.30 5.34
C ALA A 52 10.01 5.93 6.74
N TRP A 53 9.40 5.20 7.67
CA TRP A 53 9.23 5.64 9.05
C TRP A 53 10.56 5.76 9.79
N GLU A 54 11.42 4.74 9.72
CA GLU A 54 12.71 4.72 10.39
C GLU A 54 13.65 5.83 9.90
N VAL A 55 13.64 6.12 8.59
CA VAL A 55 14.38 7.25 8.04
C VAL A 55 13.87 8.57 8.61
N GLY A 56 12.55 8.76 8.67
CA GLY A 56 11.95 9.95 9.28
C GLY A 56 12.23 10.05 10.79
N LEU A 57 12.20 8.91 11.50
CA LEU A 57 12.48 8.83 12.93
C LEU A 57 13.92 9.22 13.25
N ALA A 58 14.89 8.83 12.42
CA ALA A 58 16.28 9.23 12.59
C ALA A 58 16.47 10.75 12.52
N GLU A 59 15.68 11.45 11.70
CA GLU A 59 15.70 12.91 11.63
C GLU A 59 14.99 13.55 12.83
N LEU A 60 13.80 13.06 13.20
CA LEU A 60 13.11 13.49 14.42
C LEU A 60 13.96 13.26 15.68
N ALA A 61 14.77 12.21 15.71
CA ALA A 61 15.71 11.93 16.79
C ALA A 61 16.80 13.01 16.91
N ARG A 62 17.38 13.44 15.77
CA ARG A 62 18.38 14.52 15.77
C ARG A 62 17.76 15.82 16.30
N GLU A 63 16.54 16.09 15.90
CA GLU A 63 15.82 17.27 16.33
C GLU A 63 15.44 17.21 17.81
N ALA A 64 14.92 16.08 18.27
CA ALA A 64 14.56 15.86 19.67
C ALA A 64 15.76 16.10 20.60
N ARG A 65 16.97 15.65 20.21
CA ARG A 65 18.21 15.90 20.95
C ARG A 65 18.60 17.38 21.04
N SER A 66 18.10 18.22 20.15
CA SER A 66 18.35 19.67 20.17
C SER A 66 17.40 20.45 21.09
N VAL A 67 16.23 19.88 21.41
CA VAL A 67 15.17 20.55 22.18
C VAL A 67 14.79 19.84 23.49
N LYS A 68 15.24 18.60 23.71
CA LYS A 68 14.96 17.79 24.91
C LYS A 68 16.27 17.29 25.55
N PRO A 69 16.28 17.05 26.87
CA PRO A 69 17.37 16.35 27.54
C PRO A 69 17.64 14.96 26.92
N PRO A 70 18.89 14.44 26.95
CA PRO A 70 19.24 13.19 26.27
C PRO A 70 18.36 11.98 26.61
N ALA A 71 17.98 11.81 27.88
CA ALA A 71 17.12 10.70 28.33
C ALA A 71 15.68 10.82 27.78
N GLU A 72 15.13 12.03 27.75
CA GLU A 72 13.80 12.30 27.19
C GLU A 72 13.79 12.17 25.66
N ALA A 73 14.87 12.58 24.99
CA ALA A 73 15.03 12.40 23.55
C ALA A 73 15.11 10.91 23.17
N ALA A 74 15.79 10.09 23.98
CA ALA A 74 15.84 8.64 23.77
C ALA A 74 14.45 7.99 23.93
N ALA A 75 13.74 8.31 25.02
CA ALA A 75 12.39 7.80 25.27
C ALA A 75 11.38 8.27 24.20
N PHE A 76 11.55 9.50 23.67
CA PHE A 76 10.75 10.01 22.55
C PHE A 76 10.92 9.14 21.31
N VAL A 77 12.17 8.82 20.94
CA VAL A 77 12.47 8.01 19.75
C VAL A 77 11.93 6.60 19.87
N GLU A 78 12.14 5.95 21.02
CA GLU A 78 11.60 4.61 21.30
C GLU A 78 10.08 4.59 21.14
N ARG A 79 9.40 5.58 21.73
CA ARG A 79 7.94 5.65 21.66
C ARG A 79 7.42 5.98 20.26
N CYS A 80 8.15 6.79 19.47
CA CYS A 80 7.81 7.01 18.07
C CYS A 80 8.07 5.77 17.20
N SER A 81 9.09 4.95 17.49
CA SER A 81 9.31 3.65 16.84
C SER A 81 8.09 2.72 17.05
N ASP A 82 7.66 2.56 18.31
CA ASP A 82 6.52 1.69 18.66
C ASP A 82 5.18 2.18 18.09
N ALA A 83 5.07 3.48 17.86
CA ALA A 83 3.84 4.11 17.41
C ALA A 83 3.34 3.61 16.06
N LEU A 84 4.20 3.03 15.22
CA LEU A 84 3.81 2.57 13.89
C LEU A 84 3.04 1.24 13.90
N VAL A 85 3.11 0.48 15.01
CA VAL A 85 2.49 -0.86 15.14
C VAL A 85 1.00 -0.88 14.78
N PRO A 86 0.15 0.06 15.26
CA PRO A 86 -1.27 0.10 14.88
C PRO A 86 -1.49 0.28 13.37
N THR A 87 -0.62 1.02 12.68
CA THR A 87 -0.69 1.21 11.23
C THR A 87 -0.18 -0.01 10.47
N LEU A 88 0.87 -0.68 10.95
CA LEU A 88 1.45 -1.87 10.31
C LEU A 88 0.57 -3.12 10.44
N THR A 89 -0.13 -3.26 11.56
CA THR A 89 -0.95 -4.44 11.86
C THR A 89 -1.93 -4.79 10.73
N PRO A 90 -2.77 -3.86 10.22
CA PRO A 90 -3.67 -4.16 9.11
C PRO A 90 -2.91 -4.46 7.80
N VAL A 91 -1.79 -3.80 7.52
CA VAL A 91 -0.97 -4.04 6.31
C VAL A 91 -0.36 -5.45 6.33
N GLN A 92 0.21 -5.86 7.45
CA GLN A 92 0.77 -7.20 7.62
C GLN A 92 -0.32 -8.29 7.60
N GLY A 93 -1.48 -7.99 8.21
CA GLY A 93 -2.64 -8.87 8.17
C GLY A 93 -3.21 -9.05 6.76
N ALA A 94 -3.16 -8.01 5.93
CA ALA A 94 -3.67 -8.03 4.56
C ALA A 94 -2.92 -9.03 3.65
N GLY A 95 -1.62 -9.27 3.87
CA GLY A 95 -0.86 -10.27 3.11
C GLY A 95 -1.45 -11.67 3.20
N LYS A 96 -1.70 -12.14 4.42
CA LYS A 96 -2.33 -13.46 4.66
C LYS A 96 -3.78 -13.51 4.17
N ARG A 97 -4.52 -12.39 4.25
CA ARG A 97 -5.89 -12.32 3.70
C ARG A 97 -5.87 -12.41 2.19
N LEU A 98 -4.93 -11.71 1.54
CA LEU A 98 -4.78 -11.70 0.09
C LEU A 98 -4.38 -13.08 -0.42
N GLU A 99 -3.37 -13.71 0.17
CA GLU A 99 -2.96 -15.08 -0.16
C GLU A 99 -4.14 -16.07 -0.10
N LYS A 100 -4.90 -16.06 1.01
CA LYS A 100 -6.10 -16.90 1.16
C LYS A 100 -7.18 -16.57 0.14
N ALA A 101 -7.39 -15.30 -0.16
CA ALA A 101 -8.39 -14.87 -1.13
C ALA A 101 -8.03 -15.31 -2.55
N MET A 102 -6.76 -15.22 -2.93
CA MET A 102 -6.26 -15.69 -4.22
C MET A 102 -6.41 -17.20 -4.34
N ALA A 103 -6.00 -17.95 -3.31
CA ALA A 103 -6.19 -19.41 -3.25
C ALA A 103 -7.68 -19.80 -3.36
N SER A 104 -8.57 -19.08 -2.65
CA SER A 104 -10.02 -19.29 -2.73
C SER A 104 -10.58 -18.98 -4.12
N GLY A 105 -9.99 -18.04 -4.83
CA GLY A 105 -10.31 -17.73 -6.22
C GLY A 105 -10.01 -18.90 -7.15
N LEU A 106 -8.85 -19.54 -6.98
CA LEU A 106 -8.44 -20.72 -7.76
C LEU A 106 -9.38 -21.91 -7.59
N THR A 107 -9.91 -22.11 -6.39
CA THR A 107 -10.84 -23.20 -6.09
C THR A 107 -12.27 -22.92 -6.54
N SER A 108 -12.55 -21.72 -7.06
CA SER A 108 -13.86 -21.33 -7.58
C SER A 108 -14.26 -22.17 -8.80
N GLN A 109 -15.46 -22.74 -8.75
CA GLN A 109 -16.02 -23.60 -9.83
C GLN A 109 -16.74 -22.81 -10.93
N THR A 110 -16.64 -21.48 -10.90
CA THR A 110 -17.48 -20.57 -11.69
C THR A 110 -17.12 -20.50 -13.18
N GLY A 111 -15.98 -21.06 -13.61
CA GLY A 111 -15.55 -21.07 -15.01
C GLY A 111 -15.31 -19.68 -15.62
N ARG A 112 -15.45 -18.59 -14.86
CA ARG A 112 -15.25 -17.20 -15.28
C ARG A 112 -13.98 -16.65 -14.66
N LEU A 113 -13.15 -15.95 -15.45
CA LEU A 113 -11.90 -15.39 -14.95
C LEU A 113 -12.10 -14.28 -13.92
N LEU A 114 -13.16 -13.47 -14.07
CA LEU A 114 -13.46 -12.39 -13.12
C LEU A 114 -13.79 -12.90 -11.72
N ASP A 115 -14.45 -14.05 -11.63
CA ASP A 115 -14.84 -14.66 -10.35
C ASP A 115 -13.61 -15.24 -9.62
N VAL A 116 -12.53 -15.55 -10.33
CA VAL A 116 -11.26 -16.00 -9.75
C VAL A 116 -10.54 -14.87 -9.03
N VAL A 117 -10.51 -13.67 -9.63
CA VAL A 117 -9.79 -12.51 -9.06
C VAL A 117 -10.64 -11.69 -8.08
N ALA A 118 -11.97 -11.82 -8.10
CA ALA A 118 -12.87 -11.03 -7.28
C ALA A 118 -12.58 -11.08 -5.76
N PRO A 119 -12.26 -12.23 -5.13
CA PRO A 119 -11.94 -12.28 -3.71
C PRO A 119 -10.68 -11.46 -3.35
N ALA A 120 -9.66 -11.51 -4.21
CA ALA A 120 -8.43 -10.75 -4.01
C ALA A 120 -8.71 -9.24 -4.06
N VAL A 121 -9.48 -8.79 -5.06
CA VAL A 121 -9.90 -7.38 -5.18
C VAL A 121 -10.68 -6.92 -3.95
N ALA A 122 -11.62 -7.74 -3.46
CA ALA A 122 -12.42 -7.41 -2.28
C ALA A 122 -11.56 -7.21 -1.03
N THR A 123 -10.48 -8.00 -0.89
CA THR A 123 -9.53 -7.85 0.22
C THR A 123 -8.83 -6.49 0.20
N LEU A 124 -8.49 -5.97 -0.99
CA LEU A 124 -7.75 -4.72 -1.14
C LEU A 124 -8.63 -3.48 -0.93
N LEU A 125 -9.88 -3.51 -1.40
CA LEU A 125 -10.80 -2.36 -1.33
C LEU A 125 -11.27 -1.98 0.09
N GLY A 126 -11.04 -2.83 1.08
CA GLY A 126 -11.37 -2.55 2.49
C GLY A 126 -10.16 -2.05 3.30
N LEU A 127 -8.95 -2.12 2.75
CA LEU A 127 -7.74 -1.93 3.52
C LEU A 127 -7.49 -0.46 3.90
N GLY A 128 -7.89 0.49 3.05
CA GLY A 128 -7.70 1.92 3.33
C GLY A 128 -8.31 2.35 4.66
N ALA A 129 -9.53 1.89 4.97
CA ALA A 129 -10.21 2.21 6.23
C ALA A 129 -9.52 1.60 7.46
N GLU A 130 -8.99 0.37 7.35
CA GLU A 130 -8.24 -0.26 8.45
C GLU A 130 -6.93 0.49 8.72
N VAL A 131 -6.22 0.89 7.66
CA VAL A 131 -4.98 1.68 7.76
C VAL A 131 -5.27 3.08 8.31
N GLU A 132 -6.36 3.70 7.89
CA GLU A 132 -6.81 5.00 8.41
C GLU A 132 -6.99 4.95 9.93
N ALA A 133 -7.72 3.94 10.42
CA ALA A 133 -7.95 3.73 11.84
C ALA A 133 -6.63 3.45 12.60
N GLY A 134 -5.75 2.63 12.01
CA GLY A 134 -4.41 2.37 12.53
C GLY A 134 -3.58 3.65 12.67
N TRP A 135 -3.60 4.52 11.65
CA TRP A 135 -2.86 5.78 11.68
C TRP A 135 -3.40 6.77 12.71
N ARG A 136 -4.73 6.86 12.84
CA ARG A 136 -5.36 7.65 13.90
C ARG A 136 -4.85 7.19 15.27
N ALA A 137 -4.78 5.88 15.51
CA ALA A 137 -4.22 5.34 16.76
C ALA A 137 -2.72 5.65 16.93
N THR A 138 -1.93 5.59 15.86
CA THR A 138 -0.52 6.03 15.83
C THR A 138 -0.39 7.50 16.27
N ALA A 139 -1.19 8.40 15.69
CA ALA A 139 -1.19 9.81 16.01
C ALA A 139 -1.59 10.08 17.47
N ASP A 140 -2.64 9.41 17.96
CA ASP A 140 -3.09 9.54 19.36
C ASP A 140 -2.03 9.06 20.35
N TYR A 141 -1.30 8.00 20.00
CA TYR A 141 -0.28 7.42 20.86
C TYR A 141 0.92 8.34 21.07
N ILE A 142 1.32 9.09 20.03
CA ILE A 142 2.46 10.01 20.07
C ILE A 142 2.08 11.44 20.45
N ALA A 143 0.82 11.85 20.32
CA ALA A 143 0.36 13.20 20.63
C ALA A 143 0.85 13.73 22.02
N PRO A 144 0.86 12.93 23.11
CA PRO A 144 1.35 13.39 24.41
C PRO A 144 2.85 13.71 24.48
N LEU A 145 3.63 13.37 23.45
CA LEU A 145 5.09 13.61 23.41
C LEU A 145 5.46 15.03 22.98
N PHE A 146 4.51 15.75 22.40
CA PHE A 146 4.69 17.08 21.84
C PHE A 146 4.21 18.16 22.80
N PRO A 147 4.79 19.37 22.72
CA PRO A 147 4.40 20.48 23.58
C PRO A 147 2.93 20.88 23.32
N ASN A 148 2.28 21.40 24.36
CA ASN A 148 0.89 21.87 24.26
C ASN A 148 0.82 23.32 23.73
N THR A 149 1.33 23.56 22.52
CA THR A 149 1.23 24.87 21.83
C THR A 149 0.20 24.83 20.70
N PRO A 150 -0.39 25.96 20.29
CA PRO A 150 -1.32 26.00 19.16
C PRO A 150 -0.74 25.40 17.87
N GLU A 151 0.54 25.64 17.60
CA GLU A 151 1.27 25.15 16.42
C GLU A 151 1.42 23.63 16.47
N ALA A 152 1.85 23.08 17.61
CA ALA A 152 1.98 21.65 17.80
C ALA A 152 0.63 20.94 17.73
N GLN A 153 -0.42 21.52 18.31
CA GLN A 153 -1.78 20.98 18.22
C GLN A 153 -2.33 21.05 16.78
N ALA A 154 -2.00 22.09 16.01
CA ALA A 154 -2.37 22.16 14.59
C ALA A 154 -1.65 21.09 13.77
N ALA A 155 -0.35 20.91 13.98
CA ALA A 155 0.44 19.88 13.32
C ALA A 155 -0.03 18.46 13.68
N LEU A 156 -0.37 18.19 14.95
CA LEU A 156 -0.93 16.90 15.38
C LEU A 156 -2.32 16.63 14.81
N ARG A 157 -3.18 17.65 14.70
CA ARG A 157 -4.48 17.50 14.01
C ARG A 157 -4.28 17.17 12.53
N ARG A 158 -3.33 17.85 11.87
CA ARG A 158 -2.98 17.58 10.47
C ARG A 158 -2.46 16.15 10.32
N LEU A 159 -1.54 15.73 11.19
CA LEU A 159 -1.05 14.36 11.25
C LEU A 159 -2.20 13.35 11.35
N ARG A 160 -3.11 13.59 12.29
CA ARG A 160 -4.24 12.70 12.56
C ARG A 160 -5.20 12.60 11.39
N GLU A 161 -5.67 13.72 10.84
CA GLU A 161 -6.76 13.72 9.86
C GLU A 161 -6.24 13.66 8.42
N GLU A 162 -5.30 14.54 8.04
CA GLU A 162 -4.74 14.56 6.68
C GLU A 162 -3.85 13.33 6.45
N GLY A 163 -3.03 12.95 7.44
CA GLY A 163 -2.22 11.74 7.36
C GLY A 163 -3.08 10.49 7.20
N ALA A 164 -4.13 10.34 8.01
CA ALA A 164 -5.02 9.18 7.93
C ALA A 164 -5.73 9.12 6.58
N HIS A 165 -6.30 10.25 6.13
CA HIS A 165 -6.98 10.34 4.84
C HIS A 165 -6.06 10.01 3.66
N ASN A 166 -4.83 10.55 3.66
CA ASN A 166 -3.87 10.30 2.59
C ASN A 166 -3.41 8.84 2.56
N LEU A 167 -3.20 8.22 3.73
CA LEU A 167 -2.89 6.80 3.82
C LEU A 167 -4.04 5.93 3.33
N ALA A 168 -5.29 6.24 3.70
CA ALA A 168 -6.46 5.50 3.20
C ALA A 168 -6.52 5.52 1.67
N ARG A 169 -6.39 6.72 1.08
CA ARG A 169 -6.37 6.92 -0.38
C ARG A 169 -5.21 6.19 -1.06
N ALA A 170 -4.05 6.12 -0.41
CA ALA A 170 -2.88 5.40 -0.91
C ALA A 170 -3.17 3.91 -1.16
N PHE A 171 -4.13 3.32 -0.44
CA PHE A 171 -4.58 1.93 -0.65
C PHE A 171 -5.81 1.84 -1.58
N ASP A 172 -6.82 2.67 -1.35
CA ASP A 172 -8.11 2.53 -2.03
C ASP A 172 -8.05 2.91 -3.52
N GLU A 173 -7.28 3.95 -3.88
CA GLU A 173 -7.18 4.37 -5.29
C GLU A 173 -6.46 3.32 -6.15
N PRO A 174 -5.29 2.78 -5.75
CA PRO A 174 -4.68 1.68 -6.49
C PRO A 174 -5.57 0.42 -6.51
N ALA A 175 -6.30 0.13 -5.43
CA ALA A 175 -7.22 -1.02 -5.40
C ALA A 175 -8.38 -0.85 -6.41
N ALA A 176 -8.94 0.35 -6.52
CA ALA A 176 -9.97 0.67 -7.52
C ALA A 176 -9.44 0.56 -8.96
N GLN A 177 -8.21 1.03 -9.21
CA GLN A 177 -7.55 0.89 -10.50
C GLN A 177 -7.27 -0.58 -10.84
N LEU A 178 -6.82 -1.37 -9.86
CA LEU A 178 -6.60 -2.81 -10.01
C LEU A 178 -7.91 -3.52 -10.35
N LYS A 179 -9.01 -3.21 -9.65
CA LYS A 179 -10.35 -3.72 -9.99
C LYS A 179 -10.73 -3.42 -11.44
N ALA A 180 -10.52 -2.18 -11.88
CA ALA A 180 -10.83 -1.79 -13.26
C ALA A 180 -9.98 -2.56 -14.29
N ARG A 181 -8.69 -2.76 -14.00
CA ARG A 181 -7.78 -3.53 -14.87
C ARG A 181 -8.18 -5.01 -14.94
N TYR A 182 -8.53 -5.62 -13.81
CA TYR A 182 -9.03 -6.99 -13.79
C TYR A 182 -10.39 -7.12 -14.49
N GLY A 183 -11.23 -6.10 -14.46
CA GLY A 183 -12.45 -6.05 -15.26
C GLY A 183 -12.24 -6.19 -16.78
N ALA A 184 -11.03 -5.88 -17.27
CA ALA A 184 -10.64 -5.99 -18.67
C ALA A 184 -9.87 -7.29 -19.01
N LEU A 185 -9.82 -8.28 -18.11
CA LEU A 185 -9.06 -9.53 -18.30
C LEU A 185 -9.42 -10.26 -19.61
N ALA A 186 -10.69 -10.26 -19.99
CA ALA A 186 -11.16 -10.94 -21.20
C ALA A 186 -10.62 -10.32 -22.50
N GLU A 187 -10.20 -9.06 -22.45
CA GLU A 187 -9.62 -8.34 -23.58
C GLU A 187 -8.10 -8.57 -23.70
N ALA A 188 -7.47 -9.16 -22.69
CA ALA A 188 -6.04 -9.40 -22.66
C ALA A 188 -5.63 -10.47 -23.69
N ASN A 189 -4.39 -10.37 -24.14
CA ASN A 189 -3.75 -11.37 -25.02
C ASN A 189 -2.80 -12.31 -24.25
N ASP A 190 -2.43 -11.92 -23.03
CA ASP A 190 -1.48 -12.61 -22.16
C ASP A 190 -2.03 -12.56 -20.74
N LEU A 191 -2.50 -13.71 -20.25
CA LEU A 191 -3.15 -13.80 -18.94
C LEU A 191 -2.14 -13.59 -17.80
N SER A 192 -0.93 -14.13 -17.91
CA SER A 192 0.10 -13.99 -16.88
C SER A 192 0.42 -12.51 -16.65
N ARG A 193 0.62 -11.75 -17.73
CA ARG A 193 0.83 -10.30 -17.64
C ARG A 193 -0.41 -9.56 -17.18
N ALA A 194 -1.60 -9.94 -17.65
CA ALA A 194 -2.84 -9.29 -17.26
C ALA A 194 -3.20 -9.51 -15.77
N LEU A 195 -2.67 -10.56 -15.15
CA LEU A 195 -2.78 -10.83 -13.71
C LEU A 195 -1.67 -10.14 -12.90
N GLY A 196 -0.42 -10.26 -13.36
CA GLY A 196 0.76 -9.76 -12.66
C GLY A 196 0.95 -8.24 -12.75
N ASP A 197 0.87 -7.64 -13.94
CA ASP A 197 1.15 -6.21 -14.15
C ASP A 197 0.22 -5.30 -13.29
N PRO A 198 -1.08 -5.60 -13.11
CA PRO A 198 -1.93 -4.82 -12.19
C PRO A 198 -1.55 -4.95 -10.71
N LEU A 199 -1.18 -6.15 -10.25
CA LEU A 199 -0.79 -6.38 -8.86
C LEU A 199 0.55 -5.70 -8.54
N GLU A 200 1.49 -5.76 -9.48
CA GLU A 200 2.76 -5.04 -9.40
C GLU A 200 2.53 -3.52 -9.37
N ALA A 201 1.68 -3.01 -10.26
CA ALA A 201 1.35 -1.59 -10.28
C ALA A 201 0.66 -1.13 -9.00
N TYR A 202 -0.21 -1.97 -8.41
CA TYR A 202 -0.79 -1.72 -7.10
C TYR A 202 0.31 -1.60 -6.04
N ARG A 203 1.20 -2.60 -5.95
CA ARG A 203 2.32 -2.62 -5.00
C ARG A 203 3.18 -1.36 -5.10
N VAL A 204 3.62 -1.00 -6.31
CA VAL A 204 4.46 0.17 -6.55
C VAL A 204 3.73 1.47 -6.19
N SER A 205 2.47 1.59 -6.59
CA SER A 205 1.68 2.81 -6.32
C SER A 205 1.45 3.02 -4.83
N VAL A 206 1.10 1.96 -4.11
CA VAL A 206 0.93 1.97 -2.65
C VAL A 206 2.25 2.34 -1.97
N THR A 207 3.35 1.67 -2.30
CA THR A 207 4.67 1.96 -1.72
C THR A 207 5.07 3.43 -1.91
N LEU A 208 4.96 3.95 -3.13
CA LEU A 208 5.31 5.35 -3.41
C LEU A 208 4.41 6.33 -2.65
N ALA A 209 3.10 6.09 -2.63
CA ALA A 209 2.16 6.95 -1.92
C ALA A 209 2.39 6.95 -0.40
N LEU A 210 2.78 5.82 0.17
CA LEU A 210 3.16 5.69 1.58
C LEU A 210 4.43 6.48 1.88
N GLU A 211 5.48 6.34 1.07
CA GLU A 211 6.72 7.11 1.22
C GLU A 211 6.48 8.62 1.18
N LEU A 212 5.68 9.09 0.21
CA LEU A 212 5.32 10.50 0.09
C LEU A 212 4.51 10.99 1.29
N THR A 213 3.53 10.20 1.73
CA THR A 213 2.68 10.56 2.86
C THR A 213 3.49 10.64 4.15
N LEU A 214 4.30 9.61 4.46
CA LEU A 214 5.14 9.58 5.65
C LEU A 214 6.19 10.71 5.64
N SER A 215 6.76 11.03 4.48
CA SER A 215 7.69 12.16 4.31
C SER A 215 7.03 13.51 4.60
N ALA A 216 5.78 13.72 4.18
CA ALA A 216 5.02 14.92 4.48
C ALA A 216 4.64 15.00 5.97
N GLN A 217 4.26 13.87 6.57
CA GLN A 217 3.91 13.81 7.99
C GLN A 217 5.10 14.05 8.91
N ARG A 218 6.31 13.63 8.50
CA ARG A 218 7.56 13.96 9.19
C ARG A 218 7.76 15.47 9.35
N GLU A 219 7.48 16.24 8.31
CA GLU A 219 7.60 17.71 8.38
C GLU A 219 6.64 18.29 9.43
N ALA A 220 5.41 17.80 9.48
CA ALA A 220 4.45 18.19 10.52
C ALA A 220 4.94 17.83 11.93
N LEU A 221 5.51 16.63 12.13
CA LEU A 221 6.06 16.20 13.42
C LEU A 221 7.26 17.06 13.85
N SER A 222 8.12 17.46 12.92
CA SER A 222 9.24 18.38 13.16
C SER A 222 8.73 19.75 13.64
N VAL A 223 7.75 20.33 12.94
CA VAL A 223 7.11 21.59 13.38
C VAL A 223 6.51 21.44 14.78
N ALA A 224 5.79 20.34 15.03
CA ALA A 224 5.20 20.08 16.35
C ALA A 224 6.26 19.99 17.46
N LEU A 225 7.42 19.40 17.16
CA LEU A 225 8.50 19.20 18.12
C LEU A 225 9.18 20.51 18.52
N ARG A 226 9.30 21.48 17.59
CA ARG A 226 9.90 22.80 17.86
C ARG A 226 8.96 23.74 18.61
N GLY A 227 7.64 23.54 18.48
CA GLY A 227 6.64 24.40 19.08
C GLY A 227 6.74 25.86 18.60
N ARG A 228 7.12 26.08 17.33
CA ARG A 228 7.25 27.38 16.67
C ARG A 228 6.64 27.35 15.28
#